data_AF-A0A948NYB9-F1
#
_entry.id   AF-A0A948NYB9-F1
#
_cell.length_a   1.000
_cell.length_b   1.000
_cell.length_c   1.000
_cell.angle_alpha   90.00
_cell.angle_beta   90.00
_cell.angle_gamma   90.00
#
_symmetry.space_group_name_H-M   'P 1'
#
loop_
_entity.id
_entity.type
_entity.pdbx_description
1 polymer ?
#
loop_
_entity_poly.entity_id
_entity_poly.type
_entity_poly.pdbx_seq_one_letter_code
_entity_poly.pdbx_strand_id
1 'polypeptide(L)'
;MADNNQQPPSRYSVGGAENAYMDKEQTVLKNKKDIADLYTLQLEEEKALAKAYESLLEEVRSDTSITSELIRYVHITIFGELYEWAGQWRRVRISKPGVSWPPPDFLDEAMEKI
;
A
#
# COMPACT_ATOMS: atom_id res chain seq x y z
N MET A 1 -38.84 0.98 -8.42
CA MET A 1 -38.45 1.73 -7.21
C MET A 1 -37.09 1.21 -6.81
N ALA A 2 -36.12 2.14 -6.76
CA ALA A 2 -34.73 2.06 -6.27
C ALA A 2 -33.89 0.81 -6.65
N ASP A 3 -33.06 1.03 -7.66
CA ASP A 3 -31.90 0.23 -8.05
C ASP A 3 -30.83 0.34 -6.95
N ASN A 4 -30.53 -0.77 -6.27
CA ASN A 4 -29.66 -0.79 -5.09
C ASN A 4 -28.21 -0.96 -5.55
N ASN A 5 -27.64 0.11 -6.11
CA ASN A 5 -26.26 0.17 -6.57
C ASN A 5 -25.30 0.30 -5.37
N GLN A 6 -25.15 -0.76 -4.59
CA GLN A 6 -24.12 -0.84 -3.56
C GLN A 6 -22.83 -1.38 -4.19
N GLN A 7 -21.95 -0.43 -4.53
CA GLN A 7 -20.55 -0.70 -4.86
C GLN A 7 -19.95 -1.54 -3.72
N PRO A 8 -19.30 -2.68 -4.01
CA PRO A 8 -18.77 -3.55 -2.96
C PRO A 8 -17.82 -2.72 -2.09
N PRO A 9 -17.89 -2.85 -0.75
CA PRO A 9 -16.99 -2.11 0.13
C PRO A 9 -15.56 -2.40 -0.31
N SER A 10 -14.76 -1.33 -0.44
CA SER A 10 -13.33 -1.45 -0.71
C SER A 10 -12.76 -2.53 0.20
N ARG A 11 -11.83 -3.34 -0.32
CA ARG A 11 -11.12 -4.40 0.42
C ARG A 11 -10.41 -3.87 1.69
N TYR A 12 -10.37 -2.54 1.83
CA TYR A 12 -9.78 -1.74 2.89
C TYR A 12 -10.81 -0.85 3.62
N SER A 13 -12.10 -1.22 3.66
CA SER A 13 -13.07 -0.52 4.51
C SER A 13 -12.81 -0.88 5.98
N VAL A 14 -11.94 -0.10 6.62
CA VAL A 14 -11.57 -0.24 8.02
C VAL A 14 -11.58 1.16 8.65
N GLY A 15 -12.53 1.40 9.54
CA GLY A 15 -12.64 2.68 10.25
C GLY A 15 -11.47 2.90 11.21
N GLY A 16 -11.15 4.18 11.48
CA GLY A 16 -10.16 4.56 12.50
C GLY A 16 -9.00 5.38 11.93
N ALA A 17 -7.80 5.21 12.51
CA ALA A 17 -6.60 5.97 12.13
C ALA A 17 -6.15 5.74 10.67
N GLU A 18 -6.54 4.61 10.07
CA GLU A 18 -6.26 4.26 8.67
C GLU A 18 -6.81 5.30 7.68
N ASN A 19 -7.92 5.96 8.04
CA ASN A 19 -8.55 7.02 7.26
C ASN A 19 -7.63 8.21 6.99
N ALA A 20 -6.51 8.38 7.72
CA ALA A 20 -5.54 9.44 7.45
C ALA A 20 -4.93 9.34 6.04
N TYR A 21 -4.89 8.13 5.47
CA TYR A 21 -4.39 7.85 4.13
C TYR A 21 -5.47 7.88 3.04
N MET A 22 -6.74 7.93 3.42
CA MET A 22 -7.87 7.96 2.48
C MET A 22 -8.10 9.38 1.98
N ASP A 23 -8.62 9.51 0.77
CA ASP A 23 -9.05 10.80 0.20
C ASP A 23 -10.18 11.43 1.03
N LYS A 24 -10.64 12.63 0.63
CA LYS A 24 -11.66 13.37 1.39
C LYS A 24 -13.00 12.61 1.45
N GLU A 25 -13.35 11.92 0.38
CA GLU A 25 -14.59 11.15 0.28
C GLU A 25 -14.46 9.73 0.86
N GLN A 26 -13.26 9.37 1.33
CA GLN A 26 -12.93 8.06 1.89
C GLN A 26 -13.26 6.89 0.95
N THR A 27 -13.13 7.12 -0.36
CA THR A 27 -13.38 6.12 -1.40
C THR A 27 -12.09 5.39 -1.78
N VAL A 28 -10.95 6.09 -1.76
CA VAL A 28 -9.65 5.59 -2.21
C VAL A 28 -8.50 6.15 -1.37
N LEU A 29 -7.29 5.61 -1.54
CA LEU A 29 -6.09 6.18 -0.93
C LEU A 29 -5.68 7.48 -1.64
N LYS A 30 -5.24 8.48 -0.86
CA LYS A 30 -4.57 9.68 -1.37
C LYS A 30 -3.38 9.26 -2.24
N ASN A 31 -3.40 9.67 -3.50
CA ASN A 31 -2.38 9.34 -4.48
C ASN A 31 -1.94 10.60 -5.25
N LYS A 32 -0.73 10.55 -5.81
CA LYS A 32 -0.08 11.65 -6.54
C LYS A 32 -0.77 12.02 -7.86
N LYS A 33 -1.67 11.16 -8.35
CA LYS A 33 -2.37 11.31 -9.63
C LYS A 33 -3.79 11.86 -9.48
N ASP A 34 -4.20 12.22 -8.26
CA ASP A 34 -5.55 12.71 -7.93
C ASP A 34 -6.68 11.78 -8.42
N ILE A 35 -6.42 10.47 -8.47
CA ILE A 35 -7.40 9.48 -8.88
C ILE A 35 -8.38 9.25 -7.73
N ALA A 36 -9.67 9.48 -7.96
CA ALA A 36 -10.75 9.28 -6.96
C ALA A 36 -11.58 8.00 -7.17
N ASP A 37 -11.35 7.29 -8.28
CA ASP A 37 -12.04 6.04 -8.64
C ASP A 37 -11.20 4.82 -8.29
N LEU A 38 -11.80 3.87 -7.58
CA LEU A 38 -11.09 2.69 -7.06
C LEU A 38 -10.56 1.80 -8.19
N TYR A 39 -11.35 1.58 -9.24
CA TYR A 39 -10.94 0.72 -10.35
C TYR A 39 -9.77 1.33 -11.11
N THR A 40 -9.83 2.62 -11.39
CA THR A 40 -8.75 3.36 -12.05
C THR A 40 -7.48 3.35 -11.21
N LEU A 41 -7.60 3.53 -9.89
CA LEU A 41 -6.43 3.50 -8.99
C LEU A 41 -5.78 2.11 -8.99
N GLN A 42 -6.57 1.05 -8.89
CA GLN A 42 -6.07 -0.33 -8.93
C GLN A 42 -5.37 -0.67 -10.25
N LEU A 43 -5.92 -0.19 -11.38
CA LEU A 43 -5.29 -0.39 -12.68
C LEU A 43 -3.93 0.31 -12.75
N GLU A 44 -3.79 1.51 -12.16
CA GLU A 44 -2.51 2.20 -12.09
C GLU A 44 -1.52 1.50 -11.13
N GLU A 45 -1.99 0.96 -10.01
CA GLU A 45 -1.18 0.12 -9.10
C GLU A 45 -0.65 -1.13 -9.82
N GLU A 46 -1.48 -1.80 -10.62
CA GLU A 46 -1.09 -2.99 -11.38
C GLU A 46 -0.04 -2.66 -12.45
N LYS A 47 -0.22 -1.56 -13.18
CA LYS A 47 0.79 -1.07 -14.15
C LYS A 47 2.12 -0.75 -13.47
N ALA A 48 2.07 -0.08 -12.32
CA ALA A 48 3.26 0.29 -11.57
C ALA A 48 3.99 -0.96 -11.04
N LEU A 49 3.25 -1.97 -10.57
CA LEU A 49 3.80 -3.27 -10.19
C LEU A 49 4.46 -3.98 -11.38
N ALA A 50 3.79 -4.06 -12.54
CA ALA A 50 4.34 -4.68 -13.74
C ALA A 50 5.66 -4.02 -14.18
N LYS A 51 5.71 -2.68 -14.18
CA LYS A 51 6.93 -1.90 -14.48
C LYS A 51 8.04 -2.19 -13.46
N ALA A 52 7.71 -2.21 -12.17
CA ALA A 52 8.68 -2.50 -11.12
C ALA A 52 9.26 -3.91 -11.23
N TYR A 53 8.46 -4.89 -11.65
CA TYR A 53 8.92 -6.25 -11.88
C TYR A 53 10.05 -6.31 -12.92
N GLU A 54 9.94 -5.54 -14.01
CA GLU A 54 10.98 -5.50 -15.05
C GLU A 54 12.34 -5.07 -14.46
N SER A 55 12.37 -3.99 -13.68
CA SER A 55 13.60 -3.53 -13.02
C SER A 55 14.09 -4.49 -11.92
N LEU A 56 13.18 -4.96 -11.06
CA LEU A 56 13.56 -5.76 -9.89
C LEU A 56 14.06 -7.15 -10.28
N LEU A 57 13.61 -7.72 -11.40
CA LEU A 57 14.14 -8.98 -11.93
C LEU A 57 15.60 -8.85 -12.37
N GLU A 58 15.99 -7.67 -12.88
CA GLU A 58 17.37 -7.40 -13.29
C GLU A 58 18.30 -7.13 -12.10
N GLU A 59 17.77 -6.62 -10.99
CA GLU A 59 18.54 -6.21 -9.82
C GLU A 59 18.60 -7.27 -8.71
N VAL A 60 17.47 -7.92 -8.41
CA VAL A 60 17.36 -8.88 -7.29
C VAL A 60 17.71 -10.28 -7.78
N ARG A 61 18.69 -10.90 -7.11
CA ARG A 61 19.20 -12.24 -7.40
C ARG A 61 18.82 -13.23 -6.29
N SER A 62 18.96 -14.52 -6.56
CA SER A 62 18.68 -15.59 -5.59
C SER A 62 19.54 -15.53 -4.32
N ASP A 63 20.70 -14.90 -4.40
CA ASP A 63 21.66 -14.69 -3.30
C ASP A 63 21.57 -13.27 -2.69
N THR A 64 20.63 -12.43 -3.15
CA THR A 64 20.39 -11.13 -2.55
C THR A 64 19.79 -11.31 -1.16
N SER A 65 20.46 -10.77 -0.15
CA SER A 65 19.97 -10.81 1.23
C SER A 65 18.67 -10.02 1.37
N ILE A 66 17.66 -10.61 2.02
CA ILE A 66 16.41 -9.94 2.30
C ILE A 66 16.63 -9.06 3.54
N THR A 67 16.79 -7.75 3.31
CA THR A 67 16.90 -6.76 4.38
C THR A 67 15.72 -5.81 4.38
N SER A 68 15.56 -5.07 5.47
CA SER A 68 14.56 -4.01 5.57
C SER A 68 14.73 -2.91 4.53
N GLU A 69 15.97 -2.58 4.17
CA GLU A 69 16.28 -1.66 3.08
C GLU A 69 15.77 -2.20 1.75
N LEU A 70 15.98 -3.49 1.45
CA LEU A 70 15.46 -4.10 0.22
C LEU A 70 13.94 -4.08 0.19
N ILE A 71 13.27 -4.40 1.30
CA ILE A 71 11.79 -4.38 1.39
C ILE A 71 11.27 -2.96 1.10
N ARG A 72 11.89 -1.94 1.71
CA ARG A 72 11.52 -0.53 1.49
C ARG A 72 11.84 -0.08 0.05
N TYR A 73 12.96 -0.54 -0.49
CA TYR A 73 13.36 -0.27 -1.87
C TYR A 73 12.33 -0.84 -2.86
N VAL A 74 11.99 -2.13 -2.75
CA VAL A 74 10.95 -2.76 -3.57
C VAL A 74 9.64 -1.99 -3.47
N HIS A 75 9.24 -1.59 -2.26
CA HIS A 75 8.01 -0.83 -2.06
C HIS A 75 8.03 0.55 -2.73
N ILE A 76 9.14 1.29 -2.66
CA ILE A 76 9.22 2.58 -3.38
C ILE A 76 9.33 2.39 -4.89
N THR A 77 9.95 1.32 -5.37
CA THR A 77 10.01 1.00 -6.80
C THR A 77 8.63 0.70 -7.37
N ILE A 78 7.79 -0.04 -6.64
CA ILE A 78 6.40 -0.32 -7.05
C ILE A 78 5.53 0.93 -6.96
N PHE A 79 5.57 1.65 -5.84
CA PHE A 79 4.53 2.62 -5.51
C PHE A 79 4.98 4.09 -5.54
N GLY A 80 6.26 4.37 -5.81
CA GLY A 80 6.85 5.70 -5.70
C GLY A 80 6.20 6.76 -6.59
N GLU A 81 5.69 6.36 -7.75
CA GLU A 81 4.96 7.23 -8.67
C GLU A 81 3.51 7.50 -8.24
N LEU A 82 2.94 6.68 -7.34
CA LEU A 82 1.54 6.75 -6.93
C LEU A 82 1.35 7.31 -5.52
N TYR A 83 2.24 7.01 -4.58
CA TYR A 83 2.02 7.31 -3.17
C TYR A 83 3.19 8.09 -2.54
N GLU A 84 2.86 9.13 -1.78
CA GLU A 84 3.87 9.95 -1.05
C GLU A 84 4.60 9.15 0.03
N TRP A 85 3.93 8.14 0.59
CA TRP A 85 4.45 7.30 1.67
C TRP A 85 5.17 6.05 1.15
N ALA A 86 5.36 5.90 -0.15
CA ALA A 86 6.04 4.73 -0.71
C ALA A 86 7.46 4.58 -0.15
N GLY A 87 7.81 3.37 0.32
CA GLY A 87 9.09 3.08 0.97
C GLY A 87 9.19 3.56 2.43
N GLN A 88 8.10 4.05 3.02
CA GLN A 88 8.02 4.43 4.43
C GLN A 88 7.22 3.39 5.22
N TRP A 89 7.54 3.21 6.50
CA TRP A 89 6.69 2.44 7.39
C TRP A 89 5.37 3.17 7.64
N ARG A 90 4.30 2.40 7.82
CA ARG A 90 2.99 2.96 8.17
C ARG A 90 3.03 3.61 9.55
N ARG A 91 2.26 4.68 9.72
CA ARG A 91 2.13 5.42 10.99
C ARG A 91 0.82 5.16 11.72
N VAL A 92 0.01 4.26 11.18
CA VAL A 92 -1.33 3.92 11.69
C VAL A 92 -1.39 2.44 11.99
N ARG A 93 -2.22 2.04 12.94
CA ARG A 93 -2.53 0.63 13.20
C ARG A 93 -3.45 0.14 12.09
N ILE A 94 -3.21 -1.10 11.65
CA ILE A 94 -4.06 -1.78 10.66
C ILE A 94 -4.56 -3.09 11.24
N SER A 95 -5.78 -3.49 10.88
CA SER A 95 -6.36 -4.76 11.33
C SER A 95 -7.30 -5.36 10.28
N LYS A 96 -7.45 -6.68 10.35
CA LYS A 96 -8.45 -7.44 9.60
C LYS A 96 -9.09 -8.43 10.57
N PRO A 97 -10.31 -8.91 10.32
CA PRO A 97 -10.92 -9.93 11.16
C PRO A 97 -9.96 -11.11 11.37
N GLY A 98 -9.59 -11.38 12.63
CA GLY A 98 -8.67 -12.46 13.01
C GLY A 98 -7.18 -12.18 12.80
N VAL A 99 -6.78 -11.01 12.31
CA VAL A 99 -5.37 -10.63 12.10
C VAL A 99 -5.10 -9.23 12.64
N SER A 100 -4.17 -9.15 13.58
CA SER A 100 -3.63 -7.89 14.08
C SER A 100 -2.16 -7.77 13.66
N TRP A 101 -1.81 -6.67 13.00
CA TRP A 101 -0.41 -6.37 12.68
C TRP A 101 0.26 -5.65 13.85
N PRO A 102 1.61 -5.72 13.97
CA PRO A 102 2.36 -5.02 15.01
C PRO A 102 1.99 -3.53 15.07
N PRO A 103 1.95 -2.88 16.24
CA PRO A 103 1.77 -1.44 16.30
C PRO A 103 2.83 -0.70 15.46
N PRO A 104 2.49 0.42 14.78
CA PRO A 104 3.44 1.16 13.96
C PRO A 104 4.67 1.62 14.76
N ASP A 105 4.48 1.90 16.05
CA ASP A 105 5.49 2.39 16.99
C ASP A 105 6.67 1.41 17.19
N PHE A 106 6.49 0.13 16.85
CA PHE A 106 7.51 -0.91 16.99
C PHE A 106 8.04 -1.43 15.65
N LEU A 107 7.61 -0.85 14.51
CA LEU A 107 7.99 -1.36 13.19
C LEU A 107 9.48 -1.22 12.94
N ASP A 108 10.11 -0.10 13.28
CA ASP A 108 11.55 0.08 13.10
C ASP A 108 12.34 -1.00 13.87
N GLU A 109 12.08 -1.16 15.18
CA GLU A 109 12.75 -2.17 16.01
C GLU A 109 12.46 -3.62 15.56
N ALA A 110 11.25 -3.89 15.09
CA ALA A 110 10.89 -5.21 14.58
C ALA A 110 11.60 -5.54 13.26
N MET A 111 11.82 -4.53 12.42
CA MET A 111 12.41 -4.68 11.09
C MET A 111 13.95 -4.64 11.12
N GLU A 112 14.58 -4.07 12.15
CA GLU A 112 16.04 -4.16 12.37
C GLU A 112 16.56 -5.60 12.53
N LYS A 113 15.68 -6.55 12.85
CA LYS A 113 16.02 -7.95 13.15
C LYS A 113 15.89 -8.89 11.94
N ILE A 114 15.64 -8.34 10.76
CA ILE A 114 15.45 -9.08 9.50
C ILE A 114 16.74 -9.03 8.67
#